data_AF-A0A8D2P082-F1
#
_entry.id   AF-A0A8D2P082-F1
#
_cell.length_a   1.000
_cell.length_b   1.000
_cell.length_c   1.000
_cell.angle_alpha   90.00
_cell.angle_beta   90.00
_cell.angle_gamma   90.00
#
_symmetry.space_group_name_H-M   'P 1'
#
loop_
_entity.id
_entity.type
_entity.pdbx_description
1 polymer ?
#
loop_
_entity_poly.entity_id
_entity_poly.type
_entity_poly.pdbx_seq_one_letter_code
_entity_poly.pdbx_strand_id
1 'polypeptide(L)'
;VRREVKELKEHSPAGRVLFFPVKSELFYTFDSSLTESRSCLSRFDKSYLSLFSFVITGENTSSKRVKLSSATIGSWQPLSENSRLLLENIVDSVVLSVLSQQREKKDDVQKHLIVLKERVLRSFRSLKVPPQKLGNLKNILSLQMAEKQMLETNEESLVQLQEEITEAERSAERLEENIQQLQYKIQVLKNQLEEDEKDARKVFQENSSETLHLPELPKRSFQAPTLQEEILKVKNQKGLLKDMNAIQQSADLKNLLTLIEKTYEKVDLL
;
A
#
# COMPACT_ATOMS: atom_id res chain seq x y z
N VAL A 1 -78.36 18.05 17.81
CA VAL A 1 -78.23 19.53 17.78
C VAL A 1 -77.02 19.88 16.92
N ARG A 2 -77.23 20.63 15.83
CA ARG A 2 -76.18 21.13 14.93
C ARG A 2 -75.17 22.04 15.66
N ARG A 3 -73.91 21.99 15.25
CA ARG A 3 -73.03 23.14 14.91
C ARG A 3 -71.62 22.63 14.57
N GLU A 4 -71.25 22.69 13.29
CA GLU A 4 -70.47 23.76 12.63
C GLU A 4 -68.96 23.53 12.71
N VAL A 5 -68.41 23.11 11.57
CA VAL A 5 -66.97 23.01 11.30
C VAL A 5 -66.49 24.39 10.86
N LYS A 6 -65.54 24.97 11.59
CA LYS A 6 -64.75 26.09 11.08
C LYS A 6 -63.68 25.54 10.15
N GLU A 7 -63.77 25.87 8.87
CA GLU A 7 -62.64 25.75 7.94
C GLU A 7 -61.58 26.82 8.29
N LEU A 8 -60.36 26.37 8.58
CA LEU A 8 -59.16 27.19 8.40
C LEU A 8 -58.42 26.62 7.19
N LYS A 9 -58.35 27.45 6.15
CA LYS A 9 -57.62 27.19 4.92
C LYS A 9 -56.25 27.81 5.06
N GLU A 10 -55.19 27.01 5.07
CA GLU A 10 -53.85 27.46 4.69
C GLU A 10 -52.94 26.31 4.23
N HIS A 11 -52.07 26.65 3.28
CA HIS A 11 -51.26 25.80 2.40
C HIS A 11 -50.10 25.05 3.10
N SER A 12 -49.92 23.75 2.81
CA SER A 12 -48.62 23.07 2.64
C SER A 12 -48.81 21.60 2.17
N PRO A 13 -47.95 21.04 1.28
CA PRO A 13 -48.12 19.69 0.75
C PRO A 13 -47.43 18.67 1.66
N ALA A 14 -48.09 18.30 2.75
CA ALA A 14 -47.72 17.11 3.52
C ALA A 14 -48.99 16.41 3.99
N GLY A 15 -49.03 15.10 3.76
CA GLY A 15 -50.21 14.25 3.88
C GLY A 15 -51.03 14.47 5.15
N ARG A 16 -52.34 14.58 4.95
CA ARG A 16 -53.34 14.69 6.01
C ARG A 16 -53.62 13.29 6.56
N VAL A 17 -53.36 13.06 7.84
CA VAL A 17 -53.76 11.81 8.52
C VAL A 17 -55.21 11.97 8.98
N LEU A 18 -56.13 11.18 8.40
CA LEU A 18 -57.51 11.09 8.86
C LEU A 18 -57.69 9.85 9.73
N PHE A 19 -58.11 10.03 10.98
CA PHE A 19 -58.57 8.95 11.85
C PHE A 19 -60.10 8.86 11.78
N PHE A 20 -60.62 7.70 11.39
CA PHE A 20 -62.03 7.36 11.54
C PHE A 20 -62.17 6.26 12.60
N PRO A 21 -63.07 6.39 13.60
CA PRO A 21 -63.38 5.30 14.50
C PRO A 21 -64.65 4.60 14.02
N VAL A 22 -64.54 3.48 13.29
CA VAL A 22 -65.68 2.57 13.06
C VAL A 22 -65.22 1.12 13.11
N LYS A 23 -66.10 0.30 13.71
CA LYS A 23 -65.96 -1.10 14.14
C LYS A 23 -65.42 -2.07 13.07
N SER A 24 -64.55 -2.97 13.54
CA SER A 24 -64.28 -4.32 13.02
C SER A 24 -63.73 -4.52 11.62
N GLU A 25 -62.85 -3.64 11.11
CA GLU A 25 -62.05 -3.93 9.91
C GLU A 25 -60.61 -3.46 10.10
N LEU A 26 -59.68 -4.41 10.28
CA LEU A 26 -58.24 -4.12 10.29
C LEU A 26 -57.75 -4.15 8.84
N PHE A 27 -57.60 -2.97 8.25
CA PHE A 27 -56.92 -2.80 6.97
C PHE A 27 -55.42 -2.63 7.22
N TYR A 28 -54.61 -3.55 6.70
CA TYR A 28 -53.17 -3.35 6.59
C TYR A 28 -52.86 -2.73 5.24
N THR A 29 -52.40 -1.47 5.25
CA THR A 29 -51.65 -0.88 4.14
C THR A 29 -50.20 -0.79 4.60
N PHE A 30 -49.33 -1.58 3.97
CA PHE A 30 -47.88 -1.43 4.12
C PHE A 30 -47.48 -0.30 3.17
N ASP A 31 -47.17 0.87 3.74
CA ASP A 31 -46.67 2.00 2.97
C ASP A 31 -45.15 1.79 2.77
N SER A 32 -44.75 1.54 1.52
CA SER A 32 -43.36 1.27 1.13
C SER A 32 -42.51 2.54 1.07
N SER A 33 -42.63 3.44 2.04
CA SER A 33 -41.87 4.70 2.11
C SER A 33 -40.56 4.59 2.89
N LEU A 34 -39.96 3.40 2.96
CA LEU A 34 -38.60 3.17 3.49
C LEU A 34 -37.54 3.23 2.40
N THR A 35 -37.68 4.14 1.43
CA THR A 35 -36.69 4.39 0.37
C THR A 35 -35.52 5.29 0.82
N GLU A 36 -35.59 5.90 2.01
CA GLU A 36 -34.53 6.77 2.53
C GLU A 36 -33.40 6.06 3.30
N SER A 37 -33.52 4.77 3.58
CA SER A 37 -32.51 4.03 4.37
C SER A 37 -31.31 3.50 3.57
N ARG A 38 -31.27 3.72 2.25
CA ARG A 38 -30.11 3.30 1.41
C ARG A 38 -28.79 3.96 1.83
N SER A 39 -28.84 5.16 2.40
CA SER A 39 -27.64 5.84 2.91
C SER A 39 -27.05 5.17 4.16
N CYS A 40 -27.90 4.69 5.08
CA CYS A 40 -27.49 4.09 6.35
C CYS A 40 -26.89 2.68 6.22
N LEU A 41 -27.23 1.95 5.15
CA LEU A 41 -26.80 0.58 4.92
C LEU A 41 -25.34 0.45 4.43
N SER A 42 -24.70 1.56 4.04
CA SER A 42 -23.32 1.54 3.50
C SER A 42 -22.23 1.22 4.53
N ARG A 43 -22.56 1.14 5.83
CA ARG A 43 -21.61 0.88 6.94
C ARG A 43 -21.69 -0.49 7.58
N PHE A 44 -22.65 -1.34 7.20
CA PHE A 44 -22.69 -2.71 7.69
C PHE A 44 -21.79 -3.59 6.81
N ASP A 45 -21.08 -4.52 7.45
CA ASP A 45 -20.22 -5.48 6.76
C ASP A 45 -21.02 -6.25 5.69
N LYS A 46 -20.40 -6.50 4.53
CA LYS A 46 -21.08 -7.00 3.31
C LYS A 46 -21.82 -8.31 3.55
N SER A 47 -21.36 -9.13 4.48
CA SER A 47 -22.00 -10.40 4.87
C SER A 47 -23.36 -10.20 5.55
N TYR A 48 -23.50 -9.19 6.41
CA TYR A 48 -24.79 -8.85 7.04
C TYR A 48 -25.77 -8.21 6.05
N LEU A 49 -25.26 -7.45 5.09
CA LEU A 49 -26.06 -6.88 4.01
C LEU A 49 -26.60 -7.95 3.04
N SER A 50 -25.89 -9.06 2.84
CA SER A 50 -26.36 -10.19 2.03
C SER A 50 -27.59 -10.85 2.65
N LEU A 51 -27.56 -11.12 3.96
CA LEU A 51 -28.70 -11.67 4.70
C LEU A 51 -29.88 -10.69 4.72
N PHE A 52 -29.62 -9.39 4.88
CA PHE A 52 -30.68 -8.37 4.81
C PHE A 52 -31.25 -8.20 3.41
N SER A 53 -30.42 -8.25 2.37
CA SER A 53 -30.86 -8.19 0.98
C SER A 53 -31.76 -9.36 0.63
N PHE A 54 -31.44 -10.57 1.09
CA PHE A 54 -32.26 -11.76 0.85
C PHE A 54 -33.65 -11.68 1.51
N VAL A 55 -33.74 -11.02 2.68
CA VAL A 55 -35.02 -10.79 3.38
C VAL A 55 -35.84 -9.66 2.73
N ILE A 56 -35.18 -8.65 2.14
CA ILE A 56 -35.80 -7.44 1.60
C ILE A 56 -36.08 -7.52 0.09
N THR A 57 -35.53 -8.49 -0.65
CA THR A 57 -35.89 -8.76 -2.06
C THR A 57 -37.29 -9.35 -2.18
N GLY A 58 -38.30 -8.56 -1.83
CA GLY A 58 -39.64 -8.68 -2.37
C GLY A 58 -39.61 -8.12 -3.79
N GLU A 59 -39.77 -9.01 -4.77
CA GLU A 59 -40.17 -8.63 -6.11
C GLU A 59 -41.33 -7.63 -6.04
N ASN A 60 -41.35 -6.67 -6.96
CA ASN A 60 -42.41 -5.68 -7.16
C ASN A 60 -43.75 -6.38 -7.41
N THR A 61 -44.40 -6.85 -6.34
CA THR A 61 -45.67 -7.54 -6.40
C THR A 61 -46.76 -6.49 -6.25
N SER A 62 -47.54 -6.32 -7.32
CA SER A 62 -48.79 -5.58 -7.26
C SER A 62 -49.61 -6.07 -6.07
N SER A 63 -49.96 -5.14 -5.17
CA SER A 63 -50.58 -5.47 -3.89
C SER A 63 -51.96 -6.10 -4.11
N LYS A 64 -52.02 -7.43 -4.19
CA LYS A 64 -53.27 -8.19 -4.25
C LYS A 64 -53.86 -8.26 -2.86
N ARG A 65 -54.96 -7.53 -2.66
CA ARG A 65 -55.72 -7.52 -1.42
C ARG A 65 -56.48 -8.84 -1.28
N VAL A 66 -55.95 -9.77 -0.48
CA VAL A 66 -56.60 -11.07 -0.21
C VAL A 66 -57.54 -10.91 0.97
N LYS A 67 -58.83 -11.23 0.78
CA LYS A 67 -59.79 -11.36 1.88
C LYS A 67 -59.48 -12.66 2.62
N LEU A 68 -58.93 -12.56 3.82
CA LEU A 68 -58.71 -13.70 4.70
C LEU A 68 -60.00 -14.02 5.46
N SER A 69 -60.37 -15.30 5.53
CA SER A 69 -61.48 -15.75 6.36
C SER A 69 -61.10 -15.66 7.85
N SER A 70 -62.09 -15.40 8.71
CA SER A 70 -61.88 -15.33 10.16
C SER A 70 -61.28 -16.62 10.75
N ALA A 71 -61.58 -17.77 10.16
CA ALA A 71 -61.01 -19.07 10.53
C ALA A 71 -59.49 -19.15 10.26
N THR A 72 -59.01 -18.59 9.15
CA THR A 72 -57.57 -18.55 8.83
C THR A 72 -56.82 -17.61 9.75
N ILE A 73 -57.43 -16.50 10.19
CA ILE A 73 -56.83 -15.58 11.17
C ILE A 73 -56.76 -16.22 12.57
N GLY A 74 -57.71 -17.11 12.89
CA GLY A 74 -57.74 -17.87 14.13
C GLY A 74 -56.61 -18.89 14.28
N SER A 75 -56.02 -19.37 13.19
CA SER A 75 -54.91 -20.35 13.22
C SER A 75 -53.51 -19.72 13.34
N TRP A 76 -53.42 -18.38 13.34
CA TRP A 76 -52.15 -17.67 13.42
C TRP A 76 -51.54 -17.77 14.81
N GLN A 77 -50.26 -18.09 14.86
CA GLN A 77 -49.51 -18.26 16.10
C GLN A 77 -48.78 -16.97 16.45
N PRO A 78 -48.59 -16.66 17.74
CA PRO A 78 -47.68 -15.60 18.14
C PRO A 78 -46.26 -15.91 17.65
N LEU A 79 -45.49 -14.85 17.40
CA LEU A 79 -44.11 -14.96 16.93
C LEU A 79 -43.25 -15.84 17.86
N SER A 80 -42.44 -16.73 17.30
CA SER A 80 -41.57 -17.62 18.09
C SER A 80 -40.54 -16.83 18.90
N GLU A 81 -40.07 -17.38 20.02
CA GLU A 81 -39.11 -16.68 20.89
C GLU A 81 -37.82 -16.30 20.14
N ASN A 82 -37.25 -17.23 19.37
CA ASN A 82 -36.02 -16.99 18.60
C ASN A 82 -36.18 -15.86 17.56
N SER A 83 -37.33 -15.79 16.89
CA SER A 83 -37.57 -14.72 15.92
C SER A 83 -37.85 -13.37 16.61
N ARG A 84 -38.45 -13.37 17.80
CA ARG A 84 -38.55 -12.18 18.66
C ARG A 84 -37.17 -11.66 19.07
N LEU A 85 -36.28 -12.55 19.52
CA LEU A 85 -34.90 -12.20 19.87
C LEU A 85 -34.12 -11.65 18.66
N LEU A 86 -34.28 -12.24 17.48
CA LEU A 86 -33.66 -11.73 16.25
C LEU A 86 -34.14 -10.31 15.91
N LEU A 87 -35.45 -10.07 15.95
CA LEU A 87 -36.02 -8.75 15.68
C LEU A 87 -35.60 -7.72 16.74
N GLU A 88 -35.48 -8.12 18.00
CA GLU A 88 -34.97 -7.27 19.07
C GLU A 88 -33.51 -6.85 18.82
N ASN A 89 -32.64 -7.80 18.45
CA ASN A 89 -31.26 -7.50 18.08
C ASN A 89 -31.15 -6.56 16.86
N ILE A 90 -32.05 -6.70 15.89
CA ILE A 90 -32.11 -5.78 14.73
C ILE A 90 -32.50 -4.38 15.18
N VAL A 91 -33.54 -4.25 16.02
CA VAL A 91 -33.95 -2.95 16.57
C VAL A 91 -32.82 -2.31 17.38
N ASP A 92 -32.09 -3.11 18.17
CA ASP A 92 -30.94 -2.64 18.94
C ASP A 92 -29.79 -2.15 18.07
N SER A 93 -29.48 -2.89 16.99
CA SER A 93 -28.49 -2.45 16.00
C SER A 93 -28.88 -1.12 15.33
N VAL A 94 -30.16 -0.94 14.98
CA VAL A 94 -30.65 0.31 14.40
C VAL A 94 -30.57 1.46 15.40
N VAL A 95 -30.95 1.24 16.66
CA VAL A 95 -30.84 2.25 17.72
C VAL A 95 -29.38 2.66 17.93
N LEU A 96 -28.45 1.69 18.00
CA LEU A 96 -27.02 1.95 18.12
C LEU A 96 -26.48 2.74 16.91
N SER A 97 -26.90 2.37 15.70
CA SER A 97 -26.51 3.08 14.47
C SER A 97 -26.96 4.55 14.50
N VAL A 98 -28.21 4.84 14.85
CA VAL A 98 -28.72 6.22 14.95
C VAL A 98 -27.97 7.01 16.03
N LEU A 99 -27.71 6.41 17.20
CA LEU A 99 -26.95 7.05 18.28
C LEU A 99 -25.49 7.32 17.90
N SER A 100 -24.88 6.45 17.10
CA SER A 100 -23.49 6.62 16.63
C SER A 100 -23.33 7.77 15.63
N GLN A 101 -24.39 8.11 14.88
CA GLN A 101 -24.38 9.17 13.88
C GLN A 101 -24.65 10.56 14.48
N GLN A 102 -25.28 10.61 15.66
CA GLN A 102 -25.56 11.83 16.40
C GLN A 102 -24.30 12.38 17.10
N ARG A 103 -23.88 13.61 16.76
CA ARG A 103 -22.69 14.26 17.34
C ARG A 103 -23.01 15.13 18.57
N GLU A 104 -24.22 15.67 18.70
CA GLU A 104 -24.61 16.57 19.80
C GLU A 104 -26.03 16.23 20.34
N LYS A 105 -26.27 16.47 21.64
CA LYS A 105 -27.55 16.19 22.36
C LYS A 105 -28.05 14.74 22.25
N LYS A 106 -27.20 13.79 22.68
CA LYS A 106 -27.51 12.35 22.69
C LYS A 106 -28.65 11.97 23.64
N ASP A 107 -28.81 12.69 24.75
CA ASP A 107 -29.71 12.28 25.83
C ASP A 107 -31.19 12.28 25.43
N ASP A 108 -31.66 13.32 24.72
CA ASP A 108 -33.07 13.40 24.32
C ASP A 108 -33.39 12.45 23.17
N VAL A 109 -32.48 12.32 22.21
CA VAL A 109 -32.60 11.34 21.11
C VAL A 109 -32.63 9.92 21.67
N GLN A 110 -31.78 9.60 22.64
CA GLN A 110 -31.75 8.31 23.30
C GLN A 110 -33.07 8.00 24.02
N LYS A 111 -33.62 8.97 24.79
CA LYS A 111 -34.93 8.79 25.44
C LYS A 111 -36.04 8.49 24.42
N HIS A 112 -36.08 9.22 23.31
CA HIS A 112 -37.08 8.99 22.25
C HIS A 112 -36.89 7.65 21.54
N LEU A 113 -35.64 7.23 21.28
CA LEU A 113 -35.34 5.94 20.67
C LEU A 113 -35.68 4.77 21.59
N ILE A 114 -35.47 4.89 22.90
CA ILE A 114 -35.85 3.85 23.87
C ILE A 114 -37.37 3.67 23.88
N VAL A 115 -38.15 4.76 23.93
CA VAL A 115 -39.61 4.69 23.85
C VAL A 115 -40.07 4.07 22.54
N LEU A 116 -39.40 4.38 21.43
CA LEU A 116 -39.70 3.79 20.12
C LEU A 116 -39.38 2.29 20.11
N LYS A 117 -38.20 1.88 20.61
CA LYS A 117 -37.81 0.47 20.79
C LYS A 117 -38.89 -0.28 21.55
N GLU A 118 -39.30 0.20 22.71
CA GLU A 118 -40.31 -0.47 23.54
C GLU A 118 -41.66 -0.63 22.82
N ARG A 119 -42.09 0.37 22.04
CA ARG A 119 -43.33 0.28 21.25
C ARG A 119 -43.21 -0.76 20.14
N VAL A 120 -42.09 -0.78 19.43
CA VAL A 120 -41.83 -1.74 18.35
C VAL A 120 -41.76 -3.17 18.90
N LEU A 121 -41.05 -3.39 20.01
CA LEU A 121 -40.98 -4.69 20.68
C LEU A 121 -42.35 -5.16 21.18
N ARG A 122 -43.17 -4.25 21.70
CA ARG A 122 -44.56 -4.55 22.09
C ARG A 122 -45.39 -5.01 20.89
N SER A 123 -45.23 -4.35 19.74
CA SER A 123 -45.89 -4.76 18.50
C SER A 123 -45.48 -6.18 18.10
N PHE A 124 -44.19 -6.53 18.17
CA PHE A 124 -43.71 -7.89 17.88
C PHE A 124 -44.28 -8.97 18.82
N ARG A 125 -44.54 -8.64 20.08
CA ARG A 125 -45.21 -9.56 21.03
C ARG A 125 -46.68 -9.79 20.69
N SER A 126 -47.36 -8.77 20.19
CA SER A 126 -48.77 -8.85 19.77
C SER A 126 -48.97 -9.37 18.34
N LEU A 127 -47.88 -9.45 17.57
CA LEU A 127 -47.92 -9.85 16.16
C LEU A 127 -48.18 -11.35 16.07
N LYS A 128 -49.30 -11.69 15.44
CA LYS A 128 -49.61 -13.07 15.05
C LYS A 128 -49.12 -13.28 13.63
N VAL A 129 -48.51 -14.42 13.37
CA VAL A 129 -48.01 -14.81 12.06
C VAL A 129 -48.61 -16.14 11.62
N PRO A 130 -48.80 -16.36 10.32
CA PRO A 130 -49.21 -17.64 9.79
C PRO A 130 -48.24 -18.76 10.23
N PRO A 131 -48.73 -19.95 10.63
CA PRO A 131 -47.87 -21.08 10.92
C PRO A 131 -47.10 -21.48 9.64
N GLN A 132 -45.78 -21.30 9.69
CA GLN A 132 -44.90 -21.46 8.54
C GLN A 132 -44.78 -22.96 8.18
N LYS A 133 -44.92 -23.30 6.89
CA LYS A 133 -44.61 -24.66 6.40
C LYS A 133 -43.08 -24.85 6.44
N LEU A 134 -42.65 -25.64 7.42
CA LEU A 134 -41.26 -25.86 7.86
C LEU A 134 -40.32 -26.59 6.86
N GLY A 135 -40.69 -26.73 5.60
CA GLY A 135 -39.92 -27.51 4.60
C GLY A 135 -38.56 -26.90 4.24
N ASN A 136 -38.38 -25.60 4.45
CA ASN A 136 -37.16 -24.87 4.07
C ASN A 136 -36.00 -24.99 5.08
N LEU A 137 -36.22 -25.54 6.28
CA LEU A 137 -35.19 -25.64 7.32
C LEU A 137 -34.07 -26.62 7.00
N LYS A 138 -34.33 -27.62 6.15
CA LYS A 138 -33.28 -28.55 5.70
C LYS A 138 -32.15 -27.82 4.97
N ASN A 139 -32.49 -26.75 4.24
CA ASN A 139 -31.51 -25.91 3.54
C ASN A 139 -30.71 -25.02 4.52
N ILE A 140 -31.33 -24.61 5.63
CA ILE A 140 -30.67 -23.78 6.65
C ILE A 140 -29.57 -24.59 7.34
N LEU A 141 -29.84 -25.86 7.67
CA LEU A 141 -28.83 -26.73 8.29
C LEU A 141 -27.63 -26.97 7.38
N SER A 142 -27.84 -27.19 6.08
CA SER A 142 -26.73 -27.34 5.11
C SER A 142 -25.95 -26.03 4.94
N LEU A 143 -26.63 -24.88 4.95
CA LEU A 143 -25.97 -23.58 4.89
C LEU A 143 -25.11 -23.33 6.14
N GLN A 144 -25.62 -23.66 7.32
CA GLN A 144 -24.88 -23.53 8.57
C GLN A 144 -23.64 -24.43 8.62
N MET A 145 -23.72 -25.66 8.10
CA MET A 145 -22.55 -26.54 8.02
C MET A 145 -21.50 -26.00 7.05
N ALA A 146 -21.92 -25.48 5.89
CA ALA A 146 -21.00 -24.87 4.92
C ALA A 146 -20.34 -23.60 5.48
N GLU A 147 -21.09 -22.77 6.21
CA GLU A 147 -20.56 -21.59 6.89
C GLU A 147 -19.53 -21.97 7.97
N LYS A 148 -19.82 -23.01 8.77
CA LYS A 148 -18.87 -23.50 9.78
C LYS A 148 -17.59 -24.03 9.15
N GLN A 149 -17.71 -24.81 8.07
CA GLN A 149 -16.54 -25.32 7.36
C GLN A 149 -15.70 -24.17 6.77
N MET A 150 -16.34 -23.17 6.18
CA MET A 150 -15.65 -21.99 5.67
C MET A 150 -14.95 -21.21 6.79
N LEU A 151 -15.59 -21.08 7.96
CA LEU A 151 -14.99 -20.45 9.13
C LEU A 151 -13.73 -21.20 9.60
N GLU A 152 -13.79 -22.52 9.72
CA GLU A 152 -12.64 -23.37 10.09
C GLU A 152 -11.47 -23.18 9.11
N THR A 153 -11.73 -23.21 7.79
CA THR A 153 -10.69 -22.97 6.78
C THR A 153 -10.11 -21.55 6.82
N ASN A 154 -10.94 -20.56 7.18
CA ASN A 154 -10.50 -19.18 7.34
C ASN A 154 -9.60 -19.03 8.58
N GLU A 155 -9.93 -19.71 9.67
CA GLU A 155 -9.08 -19.73 10.88
C GLU A 155 -7.73 -20.38 10.59
N GLU A 156 -7.69 -21.50 9.87
CA GLU A 156 -6.43 -22.14 9.46
C GLU A 156 -5.56 -21.24 8.57
N SER A 157 -6.16 -20.59 7.57
CA SER A 157 -5.44 -19.66 6.69
C SER A 157 -4.97 -18.40 7.42
N LEU A 158 -5.72 -17.91 8.41
CA LEU A 158 -5.26 -16.81 9.27
C LEU A 158 -4.01 -17.19 10.08
N VAL A 159 -3.95 -18.42 10.61
CA VAL A 159 -2.76 -18.92 11.31
C VAL A 159 -1.57 -18.98 10.36
N GLN A 160 -1.75 -19.53 9.16
CA GLN A 160 -0.68 -19.59 8.14
C GLN A 160 -0.15 -18.20 7.77
N LEU A 161 -1.05 -17.24 7.53
CA LEU A 161 -0.65 -15.86 7.22
C LEU A 161 0.12 -15.21 8.38
N GLN A 162 -0.27 -15.49 9.63
CA GLN A 162 0.44 -14.98 10.79
C GLN A 162 1.85 -15.58 10.91
N GLU A 163 2.01 -16.87 10.59
CA GLU A 163 3.31 -17.52 10.52
C GLU A 163 4.20 -16.92 9.41
N GLU A 164 3.64 -16.68 8.22
CA GLU A 164 4.35 -16.04 7.10
C GLU A 164 4.81 -14.62 7.45
N ILE A 165 3.95 -13.83 8.11
CA ILE A 165 4.31 -12.48 8.58
C ILE A 165 5.47 -12.56 9.58
N THR A 166 5.39 -13.48 10.55
CA THR A 166 6.43 -13.64 11.57
C THR A 166 7.76 -14.08 10.95
N GLU A 167 7.74 -14.94 9.93
CA GLU A 167 8.93 -15.34 9.17
C GLU A 167 9.51 -14.16 8.39
N ALA A 168 8.66 -13.39 7.71
CA ALA A 168 9.08 -12.21 6.97
C ALA A 168 9.71 -11.15 7.89
N GLU A 169 9.13 -10.91 9.08
CA GLU A 169 9.69 -10.03 10.11
C GLU A 169 11.09 -10.49 10.55
N ARG A 170 11.26 -11.76 10.92
CA ARG A 170 12.57 -12.31 11.28
C ARG A 170 13.60 -12.19 10.15
N SER A 171 13.17 -12.36 8.89
CA SER A 171 14.03 -12.19 7.74
C SER A 171 14.45 -10.73 7.54
N ALA A 172 13.54 -9.78 7.80
CA ALA A 172 13.81 -8.34 7.70
C ALA A 172 14.78 -7.89 8.81
N GLU A 173 14.61 -8.36 10.04
CA GLU A 173 15.53 -8.11 11.15
C GLU A 173 16.96 -8.58 10.81
N ARG A 174 17.10 -9.80 10.27
CA ARG A 174 18.41 -10.30 9.84
C ARG A 174 19.03 -9.46 8.71
N LEU A 175 18.22 -8.95 7.79
CA LEU A 175 18.70 -8.05 6.74
C LEU A 175 19.15 -6.71 7.32
N GLU A 176 18.43 -6.16 8.29
CA GLU A 176 18.79 -4.94 9.02
C GLU A 176 20.16 -5.10 9.71
N GLU A 177 20.38 -6.21 10.42
CA GLU A 177 21.66 -6.53 11.05
C GLU A 177 22.80 -6.60 10.02
N ASN A 178 22.56 -7.24 8.87
CA ASN A 178 23.54 -7.31 7.79
C ASN A 178 23.87 -5.93 7.21
N ILE A 179 22.86 -5.07 7.03
CA ILE A 179 23.05 -3.69 6.56
C ILE A 179 23.92 -2.93 7.55
N GLN A 180 23.64 -3.01 8.85
CA GLN A 180 24.43 -2.34 9.89
C GLN A 180 25.89 -2.84 9.90
N GLN A 181 26.12 -4.15 9.79
CA GLN A 181 27.47 -4.72 9.69
C GLN A 181 28.23 -4.21 8.46
N LEU A 182 27.56 -4.13 7.30
CA LEU A 182 28.17 -3.63 6.07
C LEU A 182 28.48 -2.14 6.16
N GLN A 183 27.57 -1.33 6.73
CA GLN A 183 27.80 0.08 6.98
C GLN A 183 29.03 0.31 7.87
N TYR A 184 29.16 -0.47 8.95
CA TYR A 184 30.34 -0.42 9.82
C TYR A 184 31.63 -0.76 9.04
N LYS A 185 31.63 -1.84 8.24
CA LYS A 185 32.79 -2.22 7.41
C LYS A 185 33.17 -1.13 6.41
N ILE A 186 32.18 -0.51 5.76
CA ILE A 186 32.40 0.61 4.83
C ILE A 186 33.04 1.79 5.57
N GLN A 187 32.56 2.12 6.77
CA GLN A 187 33.12 3.21 7.57
C GLN A 187 34.58 2.93 7.96
N VAL A 188 34.90 1.72 8.40
CA VAL A 188 36.27 1.32 8.75
C VAL A 188 37.18 1.43 7.52
N LEU A 189 36.77 0.88 6.37
CA LEU A 189 37.56 0.96 5.14
C LEU A 189 37.74 2.40 4.65
N LYS A 190 36.72 3.24 4.81
CA LYS A 190 36.81 4.66 4.47
C LYS A 190 37.87 5.37 5.31
N ASN A 191 37.91 5.11 6.61
CA ASN A 191 38.92 5.70 7.50
C ASN A 191 40.33 5.19 7.14
N GLN A 192 40.47 3.89 6.83
CA GLN A 192 41.76 3.32 6.41
C GLN A 192 42.25 3.98 5.10
N LEU A 193 41.35 4.13 4.12
CA LEU A 193 41.67 4.77 2.85
C LEU A 193 42.10 6.23 3.03
N GLU A 194 41.46 6.96 3.95
CA GLU A 194 41.84 8.35 4.27
C GLU A 194 43.25 8.46 4.87
N GLU A 195 43.61 7.55 5.80
CA GLU A 195 44.98 7.49 6.33
C GLU A 195 46.00 7.06 5.28
N ASP A 196 45.69 6.04 4.46
CA ASP A 196 46.55 5.60 3.36
C ASP A 196 46.78 6.73 2.34
N GLU A 197 45.74 7.51 2.02
CA GLU A 197 45.84 8.66 1.13
C GLU A 197 46.71 9.77 1.74
N LYS A 198 46.58 10.03 3.04
CA LYS A 198 47.41 10.99 3.76
C LYS A 198 48.87 10.57 3.79
N ASP A 199 49.15 9.29 3.98
CA ASP A 199 50.51 8.75 3.95
C ASP A 199 51.10 8.80 2.54
N ALA A 200 50.32 8.44 1.51
CA ALA A 200 50.70 8.62 0.13
C ALA A 200 51.01 10.10 -0.17
N ARG A 201 50.16 11.03 0.28
CA ARG A 201 50.39 12.47 0.11
C ARG A 201 51.68 12.94 0.77
N LYS A 202 52.10 12.40 1.92
CA LYS A 202 53.41 12.72 2.51
C LYS A 202 54.56 12.29 1.59
N VAL A 203 54.51 11.06 1.07
CA VAL A 203 55.51 10.53 0.12
C VAL A 203 55.58 11.39 -1.15
N PHE A 204 54.43 11.88 -1.63
CA PHE A 204 54.37 12.70 -2.84
C PHE A 204 54.64 14.20 -2.60
N GLN A 205 54.36 14.75 -1.41
CA GLN A 205 54.59 16.17 -1.07
C GLN A 205 56.04 16.48 -0.69
N GLU A 206 56.83 15.48 -0.30
CA GLU A 206 58.25 15.69 0.02
C GLU A 206 59.09 16.10 -1.22
N ASN A 207 58.51 16.07 -2.43
CA ASN A 207 59.19 16.39 -3.68
C ASN A 207 58.58 17.57 -4.47
N SER A 208 57.83 18.48 -3.84
CA SER A 208 57.38 19.72 -4.53
C SER A 208 58.49 20.77 -4.70
N SER A 209 59.67 20.54 -4.12
CA SER A 209 60.91 21.18 -4.56
C SER A 209 61.76 20.11 -5.23
N GLU A 210 61.96 20.25 -6.54
CA GLU A 210 62.90 19.44 -7.32
C GLU A 210 62.38 18.05 -7.75
N THR A 211 61.61 18.04 -8.83
CA THR A 211 61.39 16.89 -9.72
C THR A 211 62.70 16.16 -9.96
N LEU A 212 62.88 15.03 -9.25
CA LEU A 212 64.12 14.26 -9.15
C LEU A 212 65.26 15.11 -8.56
N HIS A 213 65.90 14.68 -7.46
CA HIS A 213 67.15 15.26 -6.95
C HIS A 213 68.32 15.01 -7.94
N LEU A 214 68.15 15.46 -9.18
CA LEU A 214 69.17 15.44 -10.20
C LEU A 214 70.01 16.68 -9.98
N PRO A 215 71.35 16.53 -9.95
CA PRO A 215 72.23 17.69 -9.97
C PRO A 215 71.83 18.61 -11.12
N GLU A 216 71.61 19.90 -10.84
CA GLU A 216 71.38 20.88 -11.90
C GLU A 216 72.54 20.79 -12.90
N LEU A 217 72.22 20.44 -14.15
CA LEU A 217 73.22 20.36 -15.20
C LEU A 217 73.87 21.75 -15.34
N PRO A 218 75.21 21.83 -15.43
CA PRO A 218 75.89 23.12 -15.51
C PRO A 218 75.32 23.95 -16.67
N LYS A 219 74.96 25.21 -16.40
CA LYS A 219 74.41 26.14 -17.42
C LYS A 219 75.29 26.28 -18.67
N ARG A 220 76.59 25.98 -18.55
CA ARG A 220 77.56 25.90 -19.66
C ARG A 220 77.24 24.80 -20.68
N SER A 221 76.57 23.72 -20.26
CA SER A 221 76.13 22.65 -21.16
C SER A 221 75.02 23.12 -22.11
N PHE A 222 74.21 24.10 -21.71
CA PHE A 222 73.12 24.66 -22.51
C PHE A 222 73.52 25.91 -23.31
N GLN A 223 74.67 26.52 -22.96
CA GLN A 223 75.23 27.71 -23.63
C GLN A 223 76.44 27.39 -24.52
N ALA A 224 76.94 26.15 -24.51
CA ALA A 224 77.95 25.73 -25.45
C ALA A 224 77.35 25.77 -26.87
N PRO A 225 78.03 26.37 -27.87
CA PRO A 225 77.63 26.26 -29.26
C PRO A 225 77.45 24.78 -29.58
N THR A 226 76.36 24.42 -30.24
CA THR A 226 76.21 23.04 -30.69
C THR A 226 77.37 22.70 -31.63
N LEU A 227 77.83 21.44 -31.60
CA LEU A 227 78.89 20.95 -32.49
C LEU A 227 78.62 21.34 -33.96
N GLN A 228 77.34 21.38 -34.33
CA GLN A 228 76.85 21.82 -35.64
C GLN A 228 77.21 23.28 -35.96
N GLU A 229 77.03 24.21 -35.02
CA GLU A 229 77.42 25.62 -35.18
C GLU A 229 78.94 25.81 -35.23
N GLU A 230 79.68 24.95 -34.54
CA GLU A 230 81.14 25.01 -34.49
C GLU A 230 81.79 24.45 -35.76
N ILE A 231 81.22 23.38 -36.33
CA ILE A 231 81.61 22.82 -37.63
C ILE A 231 81.44 23.85 -38.76
N LEU A 232 80.40 24.70 -38.69
CA LEU A 232 80.18 25.79 -39.65
C LEU A 232 81.22 26.91 -39.56
N LYS A 233 81.99 27.01 -38.47
CA LYS A 233 83.06 28.02 -38.31
C LYS A 233 84.43 27.56 -38.83
N VAL A 234 84.56 26.29 -39.22
CA VAL A 234 85.84 25.72 -39.72
C VAL A 234 86.14 26.21 -41.15
N LYS A 235 87.35 26.70 -41.42
CA LYS A 235 87.72 27.28 -42.73
C LYS A 235 87.70 26.29 -43.91
N ASN A 236 87.86 24.99 -43.67
CA ASN A 236 87.90 23.94 -44.69
C ASN A 236 86.70 22.97 -44.60
N GLN A 237 85.48 23.52 -44.61
CA GLN A 237 84.23 22.76 -44.44
C GLN A 237 84.10 21.60 -45.45
N LYS A 238 84.45 21.85 -46.72
CA LYS A 238 84.27 20.89 -47.80
C LYS A 238 85.24 19.70 -47.70
N GLY A 239 86.47 19.92 -47.24
CA GLY A 239 87.44 18.86 -46.97
C GLY A 239 86.98 18.00 -45.80
N LEU A 240 86.62 18.64 -44.68
CA LEU A 240 86.12 17.96 -43.49
C LEU A 240 84.87 17.10 -43.79
N LEU A 241 83.92 17.61 -44.57
CA LEU A 241 82.73 16.86 -44.96
C LEU A 241 83.07 15.62 -45.79
N LYS A 242 84.08 15.72 -46.67
CA LYS A 242 84.53 14.60 -47.51
C LYS A 242 85.20 13.52 -46.66
N ASP A 243 86.03 13.93 -45.70
CA ASP A 243 86.72 13.02 -44.79
C ASP A 243 85.74 12.36 -43.81
N MET A 244 84.78 13.12 -43.28
CA MET A 244 83.69 12.57 -42.46
C MET A 244 82.86 11.55 -43.23
N ASN A 245 82.51 11.84 -44.49
CA ASN A 245 81.80 10.87 -45.32
C ASN A 245 82.65 9.63 -45.62
N ALA A 246 83.96 9.79 -45.87
CA ALA A 246 84.87 8.66 -46.04
C ALA A 246 84.96 7.79 -44.77
N ILE A 247 85.05 8.40 -43.59
CA ILE A 247 85.05 7.71 -42.29
C ILE A 247 83.70 7.01 -42.05
N GLN A 248 82.59 7.68 -42.35
CA GLN A 248 81.24 7.12 -42.21
C GLN A 248 81.01 5.91 -43.13
N GLN A 249 81.61 5.93 -44.32
CA GLN A 249 81.53 4.82 -45.25
C GLN A 249 82.57 3.72 -45.02
N SER A 250 83.53 3.93 -44.10
CA SER A 250 84.57 2.96 -43.78
C SER A 250 83.98 1.67 -43.23
N ALA A 251 84.65 0.55 -43.51
CA ALA A 251 84.23 -0.75 -43.00
C ALA A 251 84.34 -0.81 -41.46
N ASP A 252 85.35 -0.16 -40.89
CA ASP A 252 85.60 -0.18 -39.45
C ASP A 252 84.48 0.48 -38.65
N LEU A 253 83.99 1.65 -39.09
CA LEU A 253 82.89 2.32 -38.41
C LEU A 253 81.58 1.54 -38.56
N LYS A 254 81.32 0.95 -39.73
CA LYS A 254 80.13 0.11 -39.95
C LYS A 254 80.14 -1.12 -39.04
N ASN A 255 81.30 -1.78 -38.93
CA ASN A 255 81.48 -2.92 -38.03
C ASN A 255 81.25 -2.53 -36.57
N LEU A 256 81.74 -1.36 -36.14
CA LEU A 256 81.52 -0.82 -34.80
C LEU A 256 80.02 -0.55 -34.56
N LEU A 257 79.32 0.07 -35.52
CA LEU A 257 77.90 0.38 -35.41
C LEU A 257 77.05 -0.89 -35.26
N THR A 258 77.31 -1.90 -36.10
CA THR A 258 76.63 -3.20 -36.02
C THR A 258 76.93 -3.94 -34.71
N LEU A 259 78.13 -3.78 -34.14
CA LEU A 259 78.46 -4.33 -32.83
C LEU A 259 77.60 -3.65 -31.75
N ILE A 260 77.53 -2.32 -31.77
CA ILE A 260 76.73 -1.53 -30.81
C ILE A 260 75.25 -1.94 -30.90
N GLU A 261 74.68 -2.00 -32.10
CA GLU A 261 73.30 -2.44 -32.33
C GLU A 261 73.04 -3.84 -31.75
N LYS A 262 73.91 -4.82 -32.03
CA LYS A 262 73.80 -6.17 -31.46
C LYS A 262 73.91 -6.20 -29.94
N THR A 263 74.69 -5.32 -29.33
CA THR A 263 74.73 -5.19 -27.87
C THR A 263 73.43 -4.62 -27.31
N TYR A 264 72.84 -3.61 -27.94
CA TYR A 264 71.54 -3.06 -27.52
C TYR A 264 70.41 -4.08 -27.64
N GLU A 265 70.34 -4.81 -28.77
CA GLU A 265 69.36 -5.90 -28.93
C GLU A 265 69.47 -6.96 -27.83
N LYS A 266 70.69 -7.23 -27.32
CA LYS A 266 70.89 -8.18 -26.22
C LYS A 266 70.54 -7.61 -24.85
N VAL A 267 70.65 -6.30 -24.65
CA VAL A 267 70.33 -5.63 -23.39
C VAL A 267 68.82 -5.49 -23.20
N ASP A 268 68.06 -5.24 -24.28
CA ASP A 268 66.58 -5.17 -24.21
C ASP A 268 65.90 -6.55 -24.05
N LEU A 269 66.65 -7.64 -24.16
CA LEU A 269 66.17 -9.02 -23.93
C LEU A 269 66.45 -9.53 -22.50
N LEU A 270 67.02 -8.70 -21.62
CA LEU A 270 67.25 -8.98 -20.19
C LEU A 270 66.20 -8.28 -19.32
#